data_AF-A0A4U2Y4J4-F1
#
_entry.id   AF-A0A4U2Y4J4-F1
#
_cell.length_a   1.000
_cell.length_b   1.000
_cell.length_c   1.000
_cell.angle_alpha   90.00
_cell.angle_beta   90.00
_cell.angle_gamma   90.00
#
_symmetry.space_group_name_H-M   'P 1'
#
loop_
_entity.id
_entity.type
_entity.pdbx_description
1 polymer ?
#
loop_
_entity_poly.entity_id
_entity_poly.type
_entity_poly.pdbx_seq_one_letter_code
_entity_poly.pdbx_strand_id
1 'polypeptide(L)'
;MKIIACQACEQDVQWDINRLQKREERWVMACEKCGDSFFSVSEEEKEMILAGIRLTEEYVPDIIHAYQNEDVKNLPSRLGFGEIKKSNLED
;
A
#
# COMPACT_ATOMS: atom_id res chain seq x y z
N MET A 1 3.97 3.18 8.00
CA MET A 1 2.64 3.80 7.79
C MET A 1 2.80 5.08 6.99
N LYS A 2 2.10 5.23 5.86
CA LYS A 2 2.05 6.49 5.10
C LYS A 2 0.87 7.32 5.61
N ILE A 3 1.13 8.58 5.91
CA ILE A 3 0.10 9.58 6.15
C ILE A 3 -0.33 10.07 4.76
N ILE A 4 -1.63 9.98 4.46
CA ILE A 4 -2.20 10.47 3.21
C ILE A 4 -3.37 11.37 3.58
N ALA A 5 -3.39 12.59 3.03
CA ALA A 5 -4.47 13.52 3.27
C ALA A 5 -5.80 12.99 2.69
N CYS A 6 -6.87 13.07 3.47
CA CYS A 6 -8.23 12.85 2.99
C CYS A 6 -8.58 13.94 1.98
N GLN A 7 -9.02 13.57 0.78
CA GLN A 7 -9.35 14.54 -0.27
C GLN A 7 -10.55 15.43 0.08
N ALA A 8 -11.48 14.94 0.92
CA ALA A 8 -12.68 15.69 1.28
C ALA A 8 -12.46 16.73 2.40
N CYS A 9 -11.57 16.47 3.35
CA CYS A 9 -11.36 17.36 4.51
C CYS A 9 -9.91 17.82 4.71
N GLU A 10 -9.03 17.45 3.78
CA GLU A 10 -7.60 17.78 3.72
C GLU A 10 -6.80 17.43 4.98
N GLN A 11 -7.39 16.63 5.86
CA GLN A 11 -6.70 16.17 7.05
C GLN A 11 -5.82 14.99 6.74
N ASP A 12 -4.64 15.01 7.33
CA ASP A 12 -3.75 13.87 7.39
C ASP A 12 -4.42 12.70 8.11
N VAL A 13 -4.66 11.63 7.35
CA VAL A 13 -5.24 10.39 7.88
C VAL A 13 -4.20 9.29 7.75
N GLN A 14 -4.14 8.46 8.79
CA GLN A 14 -3.40 7.21 8.74
C GLN A 14 -4.34 6.10 8.27
N TRP A 15 -4.05 5.54 7.09
CA TRP A 15 -4.87 4.50 6.49
C TRP A 15 -4.46 3.11 6.99
N ASP A 16 -5.26 2.60 7.93
CA ASP A 16 -5.29 1.26 8.53
C ASP A 16 -6.07 0.20 7.74
N ILE A 17 -5.51 -0.69 6.92
CA ILE A 17 -6.36 -1.71 6.24
C ILE A 17 -7.03 -2.69 7.21
N ASN A 18 -6.47 -2.84 8.41
CA ASN A 18 -7.11 -3.59 9.49
C ASN A 18 -8.26 -2.80 10.16
N ARG A 19 -8.41 -1.50 9.86
CA ARG A 19 -9.47 -0.62 10.40
C ARG A 19 -10.68 -0.48 9.46
N LEU A 20 -10.86 -1.41 8.53
CA LEU A 20 -12.05 -1.45 7.68
C LEU A 20 -13.33 -1.55 8.52
N GLN A 21 -14.30 -0.70 8.23
CA GLN A 21 -15.60 -0.67 8.90
C GLN A 21 -16.63 -1.35 8.00
N LYS A 22 -17.42 -2.28 8.56
CA LYS A 22 -18.55 -2.86 7.84
C LYS A 22 -19.67 -1.83 7.74
N ARG A 23 -20.03 -1.44 6.51
CA ARG A 23 -21.17 -0.56 6.20
C ARG A 23 -22.06 -1.29 5.20
N GLU A 24 -23.24 -1.68 5.67
CA GLU A 24 -24.18 -2.51 4.90
C GLU A 24 -23.52 -3.82 4.42
N GLU A 25 -23.46 -4.05 3.12
CA GLU A 25 -22.87 -5.25 2.50
C GLU A 25 -21.39 -5.09 2.15
N ARG A 26 -20.78 -3.92 2.39
CA ARG A 26 -19.39 -3.62 2.02
C ARG A 26 -18.51 -3.27 3.21
N TRP A 27 -17.21 -3.45 3.05
CA TRP A 27 -16.19 -3.00 3.97
C TRP A 27 -15.56 -1.73 3.44
N VAL A 28 -15.57 -0.69 4.26
CA VAL A 28 -15.18 0.66 3.85
C VAL A 28 -14.04 1.16 4.72
N MET A 29 -13.04 1.70 4.07
CA MET A 29 -12.00 2.50 4.70
C MET A 29 -12.43 3.96 4.63
N ALA A 30 -12.80 4.53 5.78
CA ALA A 30 -13.33 5.88 5.87
C ALA A 30 -12.38 6.79 6.67
N CYS A 31 -12.34 8.07 6.31
CA CYS A 31 -11.67 9.08 7.10
C CYS A 31 -12.30 9.15 8.50
N GLU A 32 -11.48 9.08 9.55
CA GLU A 32 -11.96 9.13 10.93
C GLU A 32 -12.64 10.46 11.29
N LYS A 33 -12.31 11.56 10.59
CA LYS A 33 -12.88 12.89 10.86
C LYS A 33 -14.17 13.17 10.12
N CYS A 34 -14.19 13.00 8.80
CA CYS A 34 -15.36 13.37 7.97
C CYS A 34 -16.20 12.17 7.54
N GLY A 35 -15.74 10.94 7.76
CA GLY A 35 -16.44 9.72 7.37
C GLY A 35 -16.40 9.44 5.86
N ASP A 36 -15.69 10.26 5.08
CA ASP A 36 -15.52 10.10 3.64
C ASP A 36 -14.81 8.80 3.30
N SER A 37 -15.33 8.09 2.31
CA SER A 37 -14.86 6.76 1.92
C SER A 37 -13.67 6.88 0.98
N PHE A 38 -12.51 6.40 1.38
CA PHE A 38 -11.34 6.31 0.52
C PHE A 38 -11.39 5.08 -0.40
N PHE A 39 -11.79 3.92 0.14
CA PHE A 39 -12.03 2.72 -0.67
C PHE A 39 -13.09 1.82 -0.04
N SER A 40 -13.78 1.05 -0.87
CA SER A 40 -14.78 0.05 -0.46
C SER A 40 -14.55 -1.28 -1.16
N VAL A 41 -14.67 -2.39 -0.43
CA VAL A 41 -14.49 -3.76 -0.92
C VAL A 41 -15.61 -4.68 -0.44
N SER A 42 -15.81 -5.80 -1.12
CA SER A 42 -16.64 -6.91 -0.63
C SER A 42 -15.92 -7.65 0.52
N GLU A 43 -16.64 -8.56 1.20
CA GLU A 43 -16.00 -9.44 2.19
C GLU A 43 -14.92 -10.32 1.56
N GLU A 44 -15.20 -10.90 0.39
CA GLU A 44 -14.25 -11.76 -0.34
C GLU A 44 -12.98 -10.98 -0.73
N GLU A 45 -13.14 -9.77 -1.30
CA GLU A 45 -12.01 -8.90 -1.65
C GLU A 45 -11.18 -8.54 -0.41
N LYS A 46 -11.82 -8.23 0.72
CA LYS A 46 -11.13 -7.97 2.00
C LYS A 46 -10.33 -9.19 2.44
N GLU A 47 -10.91 -10.39 2.42
CA GLU A 47 -10.22 -11.62 2.82
C GLU A 47 -9.01 -11.90 1.93
N MET A 48 -9.14 -11.72 0.61
CA MET A 48 -8.02 -11.86 -0.33
C MET A 48 -6.90 -10.86 -0.05
N ILE A 49 -7.23 -9.59 0.22
CA ILE A 49 -6.22 -8.57 0.54
C ILE A 49 -5.49 -8.94 1.84
N LEU A 50 -6.22 -9.32 2.89
CA LEU A 50 -5.61 -9.73 4.16
C LEU A 50 -4.75 -10.99 4.02
N ALA A 51 -5.15 -11.95 3.19
CA ALA A 51 -4.34 -13.11 2.87
C ALA A 51 -3.05 -12.71 2.13
N GLY A 52 -3.13 -11.82 1.14
CA GLY A 52 -1.97 -11.30 0.42
C GLY A 52 -0.99 -10.57 1.32
N ILE A 53 -1.47 -9.78 2.27
CA ILE A 53 -0.64 -9.11 3.28
C ILE A 53 0.10 -10.13 4.13
N ARG A 54 -0.61 -11.13 4.67
CA ARG A 54 0.01 -12.20 5.49
C ARG A 54 1.09 -12.96 4.72
N LEU A 55 0.82 -13.35 3.47
CA LEU A 55 1.81 -14.00 2.60
C LEU A 55 3.01 -13.09 2.37
N THR A 56 2.80 -11.80 2.14
CA THR A 56 3.89 -10.84 1.96
C THR A 56 4.73 -10.74 3.24
N GLU A 57 4.09 -10.63 4.40
CA GLU A 57 4.78 -10.57 5.70
C GLU A 57 5.57 -11.84 6.02
N GLU A 58 5.05 -13.01 5.64
CA GLU A 58 5.69 -14.31 5.85
C GLU A 58 6.90 -14.51 4.94
N TYR A 59 6.76 -14.26 3.64
CA TYR A 59 7.78 -14.65 2.65
C TYR A 59 8.75 -13.53 2.25
N VAL A 60 8.41 -12.26 2.42
CA VAL A 60 9.34 -11.16 2.08
C VAL A 60 10.62 -11.18 2.91
N PRO A 61 10.60 -11.42 4.23
CA PRO A 61 11.82 -11.53 5.00
C PRO A 61 12.74 -12.63 4.47
N ASP A 62 12.19 -13.80 4.13
CA ASP A 62 12.98 -14.92 3.58
C ASP A 62 13.63 -14.55 2.25
N ILE A 63 12.90 -13.85 1.38
CA ILE A 63 13.45 -13.31 0.13
C ILE A 63 14.58 -12.31 0.43
N ILE A 64 14.37 -11.36 1.35
CA ILE A 64 15.40 -10.38 1.71
C ILE A 64 16.64 -11.07 2.26
N HIS A 65 16.49 -12.02 3.18
CA HIS A 65 17.58 -12.78 3.78
C HIS A 65 18.34 -13.60 2.73
N ALA A 66 17.65 -14.24 1.78
CA ALA A 66 18.26 -15.04 0.72
C ALA A 66 19.23 -14.22 -0.15
N TYR A 67 18.92 -12.94 -0.39
CA TYR A 67 19.77 -12.04 -1.18
C TYR A 67 20.62 -11.09 -0.33
N GLN A 68 20.59 -11.20 1.01
CA GLN A 68 21.27 -10.25 1.90
C GLN A 68 22.80 -10.31 1.80
N ASN A 69 23.36 -11.46 1.41
CA ASN A 69 24.80 -11.69 1.28
C ASN A 69 25.30 -11.70 -0.16
N GLU A 70 24.40 -11.63 -1.15
CA GLU A 70 24.82 -11.41 -2.53
C GLU A 70 25.18 -9.94 -2.71
N ASP A 71 26.19 -9.63 -3.52
CA ASP A 71 26.50 -8.24 -3.87
C ASP A 71 25.37 -7.70 -4.78
N VAL A 72 24.24 -7.33 -4.15
CA VAL A 72 22.94 -6.98 -4.74
C VAL A 72 23.08 -5.88 -5.82
N LYS A 73 24.20 -5.15 -5.83
CA LYS A 73 24.56 -4.19 -6.87
C LYS A 73 24.65 -4.79 -8.27
N ASN A 74 24.93 -6.10 -8.40
CA ASN A 74 25.14 -6.78 -9.69
C ASN A 74 23.97 -7.67 -10.12
N LEU A 75 22.83 -7.67 -9.43
CA LEU A 75 21.67 -8.47 -9.85
C LEU A 75 20.97 -7.83 -11.06
N PRO A 76 20.82 -8.55 -12.19
CA PRO A 76 20.18 -8.02 -13.42
C PRO A 76 18.72 -7.60 -13.22
N SER A 77 18.08 -8.07 -12.17
CA SER A 77 16.65 -7.92 -11.87
C SER A 77 16.29 -6.67 -11.07
N ARG A 78 17.24 -5.74 -10.87
CA ARG A 78 16.94 -4.44 -10.24
C ARG A 78 16.05 -3.59 -11.16
N LEU A 79 14.74 -3.81 -11.10
CA LEU A 79 13.75 -2.79 -11.43
C LEU A 79 13.95 -1.66 -10.42
N GLY A 80 14.75 -0.66 -10.79
CA GLY A 80 14.85 0.57 -10.03
C GLY A 80 13.47 1.22 -10.01
N PHE A 81 12.74 1.11 -8.88
CA PHE A 81 11.64 2.01 -8.58
C PHE A 81 12.24 3.37 -8.21
N GLY A 82 12.82 4.03 -9.20
CA GLY A 82 13.57 5.27 -9.10
C GLY A 82 13.22 6.16 -10.28
N GLU A 83 12.30 7.08 -10.01
CA GLU A 83 12.00 8.33 -10.71
C GLU A 83 11.78 8.24 -12.24
N ILE A 84 10.51 8.40 -12.62
CA ILE A 84 10.18 9.01 -13.92
C ILE A 84 10.95 10.33 -13.96
N LYS A 85 12.09 10.36 -14.68
CA LYS A 85 12.81 11.58 -15.01
C LYS A 85 11.77 12.56 -15.54
N LYS A 86 11.61 13.70 -14.87
CA LYS A 86 10.92 14.85 -15.45
C LYS A 86 11.49 15.05 -16.84
N SER A 87 10.61 15.00 -17.83
CA SER A 87 10.90 15.32 -19.21
C SER A 87 11.76 16.57 -19.28
N ASN A 88 12.88 16.49 -20.01
CA ASN A 88 13.56 17.68 -20.48
C ASN A 88 12.56 18.45 -21.35
N LEU A 89 11.97 19.49 -20.77
CA LEU A 89 11.30 20.57 -21.46
C LEU A 89 12.17 21.81 -21.23
N GLU A 90 12.63 22.37 -22.37
CA GLU A 90 13.11 23.75 -22.60
C GLU A 90 14.53 24.05 -22.07
N ASP A 91 15.49 24.60 -22.84
CA ASP A 91 15.58 25.16 -24.20
C ASP A 91 16.99 24.90 -24.78
#